data_AF-A0A921QS00-F1
#
_entry.id   AF-A0A921QS00-F1
#
_cell.length_a   1.000
_cell.length_b   1.000
_cell.length_c   1.000
_cell.angle_alpha   90.00
_cell.angle_beta   90.00
_cell.angle_gamma   90.00
#
_symmetry.space_group_name_H-M   'P 1'
#
loop_
_entity.id
_entity.type
_entity.pdbx_description
1 polymer ?
#
loop_
_entity_poly.entity_id
_entity_poly.type
_entity_poly.pdbx_seq_one_letter_code
_entity_poly.pdbx_strand_id
1 'polypeptide(L)'
;MDHEMEQKGCLCRIKNCAIELFSAMEEDLEVDDEDSWDLVGRDLRLKATFLYIDLSRVITFCEGEEHKKALTVLANKFFYSMDELSDAVESRSLPLTQVRYSDTADALREVVAVLAPSLLQVGPHDPEE
;
A
#
# COMPACT_ATOMS: atom_id res chain seq x y z
N MET A 1 15.34 -17.71 -11.84
CA MET A 1 16.07 -16.47 -11.55
C MET A 1 15.18 -15.25 -11.72
N ASP A 2 14.41 -15.15 -12.82
CA ASP A 2 13.57 -13.97 -13.09
C ASP A 2 12.44 -13.73 -12.07
N HIS A 3 11.70 -14.77 -11.67
CA HIS A 3 10.57 -14.62 -10.74
C HIS A 3 10.96 -14.24 -9.31
N GLU A 4 12.11 -14.73 -8.83
CA GLU A 4 12.58 -14.40 -7.48
C GLU A 4 13.02 -12.93 -7.37
N MET A 5 13.73 -12.45 -8.39
CA MET A 5 14.14 -11.05 -8.49
C MET A 5 12.91 -10.12 -8.61
N GLU A 6 11.93 -10.52 -9.43
CA GLU A 6 10.67 -9.79 -9.57
C GLU A 6 9.90 -9.73 -8.23
N GLN A 7 9.82 -10.85 -7.50
CA GLN A 7 9.14 -10.92 -6.20
C GLN A 7 9.83 -10.04 -5.14
N LYS A 8 11.17 -10.06 -5.06
CA LYS A 8 11.93 -9.17 -4.18
C LYS A 8 11.68 -7.69 -4.52
N GLY A 9 11.62 -7.36 -5.82
CA GLY A 9 11.27 -6.02 -6.28
C GLY A 9 9.87 -5.57 -5.84
N CYS A 10 8.87 -6.46 -5.96
CA CYS A 10 7.51 -6.19 -5.49
C CYS A 10 7.48 -5.95 -3.97
N LEU A 11 8.13 -6.82 -3.19
CA LEU A 11 8.22 -6.70 -1.74
C LEU A 11 8.90 -5.39 -1.30
N CYS A 12 9.96 -4.98 -1.99
CA CYS A 12 10.64 -3.70 -1.73
C CYS A 12 9.70 -2.50 -1.96
N ARG A 13 8.98 -2.47 -3.09
CA ARG A 13 8.02 -1.39 -3.39
C ARG A 13 6.85 -1.36 -2.42
N ILE A 14 6.29 -2.52 -2.05
CA ILE A 14 5.23 -2.62 -1.03
C ILE A 14 5.72 -2.03 0.30
N LYS A 15 6.94 -2.39 0.73
CA LYS A 15 7.54 -1.87 1.97
C LYS A 15 7.68 -0.35 1.92
N ASN A 16 8.22 0.19 0.83
CA ASN A 16 8.42 1.64 0.68
C ASN A 16 7.08 2.37 0.64
N CYS A 17 6.10 1.88 -0.10
CA CYS A 17 4.75 2.43 -0.10
C CYS A 17 4.11 2.43 1.29
N ALA A 18 4.31 1.36 2.07
CA ALA A 18 3.80 1.30 3.43
C ALA A 18 4.45 2.35 4.34
N ILE A 19 5.78 2.51 4.25
CA ILE A 19 6.50 3.55 4.99
C ILE A 19 5.97 4.94 4.61
N GLU A 20 5.88 5.25 3.32
CA GLU A 20 5.36 6.53 2.83
C GLU A 20 3.92 6.80 3.30
N LEU A 21 3.04 5.79 3.25
CA LEU A 21 1.65 5.94 3.70
C LEU A 21 1.55 6.16 5.21
N PHE A 22 2.39 5.49 6.01
CA PHE A 22 2.43 5.70 7.45
C PHE A 22 2.99 7.07 7.81
N SER A 23 4.03 7.53 7.12
CA SER A 23 4.55 8.89 7.29
C SER A 23 3.52 9.95 6.93
N ALA A 24 2.77 9.78 5.83
CA ALA A 24 1.71 10.71 5.43
C ALA A 24 0.54 10.78 6.43
N MET A 25 0.35 9.77 7.28
CA MET A 25 -0.63 9.78 8.37
C MET A 25 -0.11 10.49 9.63
N GLU A 26 1.20 10.42 9.88
CA GLU A 26 1.85 11.08 11.02
C GLU A 26 2.03 12.59 10.78
N GLU A 27 2.14 13.00 9.52
CA GLU A 27 2.11 14.39 9.11
C GLU A 27 0.66 14.91 9.10
N ASP A 28 0.44 16.11 9.65
CA ASP A 28 -0.87 16.77 9.54
C ASP A 28 -1.16 17.01 8.05
N LEU A 29 -2.23 16.39 7.54
CA LEU A 29 -2.63 16.52 6.15
C LEU A 29 -3.09 17.96 5.87
N GLU A 30 -2.18 18.81 5.39
CA GLU A 30 -2.45 20.19 4.98
C GLU A 30 -2.94 20.22 3.52
N VAL A 31 -4.26 20.29 3.33
CA VAL A 31 -4.88 20.45 2.00
C VAL A 31 -5.65 21.77 1.97
N ASP A 32 -4.96 22.83 1.57
CA ASP A 32 -5.45 24.21 1.69
C ASP A 32 -6.13 24.75 0.42
N ASP A 33 -5.96 24.10 -0.73
CA ASP A 33 -6.53 24.52 -2.00
C ASP A 33 -7.02 23.34 -2.89
N GLU A 34 -7.78 23.69 -3.93
CA GLU A 34 -8.37 22.74 -4.88
C GLU A 34 -7.32 21.91 -5.64
N ASP A 35 -6.20 22.53 -6.04
CA ASP A 35 -5.13 21.86 -6.75
C ASP A 35 -4.45 20.80 -5.86
N SER A 36 -4.38 21.05 -4.54
CA SER A 36 -3.83 20.13 -3.55
C SER A 36 -4.70 18.88 -3.38
N TRP A 37 -6.03 19.02 -3.33
CA TRP A 37 -6.95 17.87 -3.29
C TRP A 37 -6.81 16.99 -4.53
N ASP A 38 -6.75 17.61 -5.70
CA ASP A 38 -6.60 16.91 -6.96
C ASP A 38 -5.22 16.21 -7.06
N LEU A 39 -4.17 16.81 -6.49
CA LEU A 39 -2.84 16.19 -6.41
C LEU A 39 -2.85 14.96 -5.50
N VAL A 40 -3.42 15.07 -4.30
CA VAL A 40 -3.56 13.95 -3.34
C VAL A 40 -4.33 12.80 -3.99
N GLY A 41 -5.45 13.08 -4.65
CA GLY A 41 -6.24 12.04 -5.34
C GLY A 41 -5.47 11.34 -6.46
N ARG A 42 -4.69 12.09 -7.26
CA ARG A 42 -3.85 11.49 -8.31
C ARG A 42 -2.73 10.62 -7.74
N ASP A 43 -2.07 11.09 -6.69
CA ASP A 43 -1.00 10.35 -6.02
C ASP A 43 -1.52 9.05 -5.40
N LEU A 44 -2.65 9.12 -4.68
CA LEU A 44 -3.29 7.95 -4.09
C LEU A 44 -3.65 6.90 -5.15
N ARG A 45 -4.26 7.31 -6.27
CA ARG A 45 -4.62 6.41 -7.37
C ARG A 45 -3.39 5.77 -8.02
N LEU A 46 -2.30 6.52 -8.16
CA LEU A 46 -1.04 6.00 -8.70
C LEU A 46 -0.46 4.93 -7.76
N LYS A 47 -0.37 5.21 -6.46
CA LYS A 47 0.10 4.27 -5.44
C LYS A 47 -0.79 3.02 -5.37
N ALA A 48 -2.11 3.18 -5.39
CA ALA A 48 -3.06 2.06 -5.43
C ALA A 48 -2.80 1.13 -6.61
N THR A 49 -2.56 1.70 -7.80
CA THR A 49 -2.29 0.92 -9.02
C THR A 49 -1.01 0.10 -8.90
N PHE A 50 0.09 0.70 -8.41
CA PHE A 50 1.35 -0.03 -8.23
C PHE A 50 1.22 -1.11 -7.16
N LEU A 51 0.60 -0.79 -6.02
CA LEU A 51 0.35 -1.77 -4.96
C LEU A 51 -0.52 -2.93 -5.45
N TYR A 52 -1.52 -2.67 -6.30
CA TYR A 52 -2.38 -3.71 -6.86
C TYR A 52 -1.55 -4.69 -7.71
N ILE A 53 -0.68 -4.15 -8.58
CA ILE A 53 0.19 -4.97 -9.42
C ILE A 53 1.15 -5.79 -8.55
N ASP A 54 1.82 -5.16 -7.59
CA ASP A 54 2.82 -5.81 -6.74
C ASP A 54 2.20 -6.87 -5.82
N LEU A 55 1.07 -6.57 -5.16
CA LEU A 55 0.37 -7.53 -4.30
C LEU A 55 -0.21 -8.68 -5.13
N SER A 56 -0.76 -8.42 -6.31
CA SER A 56 -1.25 -9.49 -7.20
C SER A 56 -0.14 -10.45 -7.59
N ARG A 57 1.06 -9.94 -7.87
CA ARG A 57 2.24 -10.77 -8.16
C ARG A 57 2.68 -11.58 -6.95
N VAL A 58 2.80 -10.94 -5.78
CA VAL A 58 3.18 -11.64 -4.53
C VAL A 58 2.17 -12.74 -4.18
N ILE A 59 0.86 -12.48 -4.31
CA ILE A 59 -0.21 -13.48 -4.11
C ILE A 59 -0.09 -14.62 -5.12
N THR A 60 0.23 -14.32 -6.37
CA THR A 60 0.36 -15.34 -7.44
C THR A 60 1.51 -16.31 -7.15
N PHE A 61 2.63 -15.79 -6.67
CA PHE A 61 3.82 -16.58 -6.34
C PHE A 61 3.85 -17.09 -4.89
N CYS A 62 2.80 -16.82 -4.11
CA CYS A 62 2.68 -17.26 -2.73
C CYS A 62 2.55 -18.79 -2.66
N GLU A 63 3.49 -19.44 -1.97
CA GLU A 63 3.38 -20.86 -1.65
C GLU A 63 2.41 -21.07 -0.49
N GLY A 64 1.62 -22.16 -0.56
CA GLY A 64 0.64 -22.52 0.46
C GLY A 64 -0.72 -21.84 0.28
N GLU A 65 -1.75 -22.66 0.03
CA GLU A 65 -3.11 -22.19 -0.23
C GLU A 65 -3.72 -21.37 0.92
N GLU A 66 -3.42 -21.74 2.17
CA GLU A 66 -3.92 -20.99 3.33
C GLU A 66 -3.29 -19.60 3.43
N HIS A 67 -1.98 -19.49 3.21
CA HIS A 67 -1.26 -18.22 3.23
C HIS A 67 -1.71 -17.32 2.08
N LYS A 68 -1.83 -17.88 0.88
CA LYS A 68 -2.35 -17.19 -0.31
C LYS A 68 -3.77 -16.67 -0.08
N LYS A 69 -4.65 -17.49 0.51
CA LYS A 69 -6.02 -17.09 0.84
C LYS A 69 -6.05 -15.97 1.87
N ALA A 70 -5.25 -16.07 2.93
CA ALA A 70 -5.15 -15.04 3.96
C ALA A 70 -4.68 -13.70 3.34
N LEU A 71 -3.61 -13.73 2.55
CA LEU A 71 -3.08 -12.54 1.88
C LEU A 71 -4.09 -11.94 0.89
N THR A 72 -4.82 -12.77 0.15
CA THR A 72 -5.87 -12.32 -0.77
C THR A 72 -7.00 -11.59 -0.03
N VAL A 73 -7.45 -12.13 1.11
CA VAL A 73 -8.49 -11.49 1.93
C VAL A 73 -8.03 -10.13 2.45
N LEU A 74 -6.81 -10.05 2.97
CA LEU A 74 -6.24 -8.80 3.48
C LEU A 74 -6.01 -7.77 2.37
N ALA A 75 -5.51 -8.20 1.21
CA ALA A 75 -5.34 -7.32 0.06
C ALA A 75 -6.68 -6.75 -0.42
N ASN A 76 -7.73 -7.57 -0.49
CA ASN A 76 -9.07 -7.10 -0.84
C ASN A 76 -9.61 -6.09 0.19
N LYS A 77 -9.40 -6.33 1.49
CA LYS A 77 -9.76 -5.38 2.54
C LYS A 77 -9.01 -4.06 2.39
N PHE A 78 -7.70 -4.11 2.10
CA PHE A 78 -6.88 -2.94 1.87
C PHE A 78 -7.32 -2.13 0.64
N PHE A 79 -7.62 -2.78 -0.49
CA PHE A 79 -8.11 -2.05 -1.67
C PHE A 79 -9.49 -1.47 -1.46
N TYR A 80 -10.37 -2.16 -0.72
CA TYR A 80 -11.64 -1.57 -0.32
C TYR A 80 -11.47 -0.30 0.52
N SER A 81 -10.53 -0.29 1.49
CA SER A 81 -10.25 0.95 2.24
C SER A 81 -9.61 2.05 1.40
N MET A 82 -8.78 1.68 0.41
CA MET A 82 -8.21 2.65 -0.55
C MET A 82 -9.30 3.30 -1.42
N ASP A 83 -10.31 2.55 -1.85
CA ASP A 83 -11.45 3.08 -2.60
C ASP A 83 -12.24 4.07 -1.74
N GLU A 84 -12.55 3.71 -0.48
CA GLU A 84 -13.21 4.61 0.47
C GLU A 84 -12.40 5.88 0.77
N LEU A 85 -11.07 5.77 0.81
CA LEU A 85 -10.18 6.92 0.94
C LEU A 85 -10.19 7.80 -0.32
N SER A 86 -10.23 7.19 -1.51
CA SER A 86 -10.37 7.92 -2.78
C SER A 86 -11.69 8.71 -2.80
N ASP A 87 -12.79 8.09 -2.41
CA ASP A 87 -14.10 8.75 -2.30
C ASP A 87 -14.07 9.91 -1.31
N ALA A 88 -13.38 9.74 -0.17
CA ALA A 88 -13.21 10.81 0.82
C ALA A 88 -12.42 12.00 0.27
N VAL A 89 -11.32 11.73 -0.45
CA VAL A 89 -10.52 12.75 -1.13
C VAL A 89 -11.31 13.47 -2.22
N GLU A 90 -12.09 12.74 -3.02
CA GLU A 90 -12.99 13.33 -4.03
C GLU A 90 -14.08 14.20 -3.40
N SER A 91 -14.57 13.82 -2.23
CA SER A 91 -15.52 14.63 -1.45
C SER A 91 -14.89 15.88 -0.80
N ARG A 92 -13.55 15.99 -0.81
CA ARG A 92 -12.75 17.08 -0.22
C ARG A 92 -13.05 17.29 1.27
N SER A 93 -13.39 16.21 1.97
CA SER A 93 -13.72 16.25 3.39
C SER A 93 -12.53 15.85 4.22
N LEU A 94 -11.76 16.84 4.71
CA LEU A 94 -10.57 16.58 5.54
C LEU A 94 -10.82 15.63 6.73
N PRO A 95 -11.90 15.80 7.52
CA PRO A 95 -12.17 14.89 8.63
C PRO A 95 -12.43 13.45 8.17
N LEU A 96 -13.14 13.28 7.05
CA LEU A 96 -13.41 11.94 6.50
C LEU A 96 -12.13 11.32 5.94
N THR A 97 -11.34 12.09 5.20
CA THR A 97 -10.06 11.68 4.64
C THR A 97 -9.10 11.20 5.73
N GLN A 98 -9.00 11.92 6.85
CA GLN A 98 -8.18 11.50 7.99
C GLN A 98 -8.62 10.15 8.58
N VAL A 99 -9.93 9.95 8.76
CA VAL A 99 -10.48 8.66 9.21
C VAL A 99 -10.14 7.54 8.22
N ARG A 100 -10.36 7.79 6.93
CA ARG A 100 -10.08 6.79 5.87
C ARG A 100 -8.59 6.51 5.70
N TYR A 101 -7.71 7.47 5.96
CA TYR A 101 -6.28 7.25 6.02
C TYR A 101 -5.92 6.28 7.14
N SER A 102 -6.48 6.45 8.34
CA SER A 102 -6.27 5.53 9.46
C SER A 102 -6.77 4.11 9.12
N ASP A 103 -7.99 3.98 8.59
CA ASP A 103 -8.58 2.69 8.19
C ASP A 103 -7.68 1.98 7.14
N THR A 104 -7.20 2.73 6.17
CA THR A 104 -6.32 2.23 5.10
C THR A 104 -4.95 1.82 5.64
N ALA A 105 -4.37 2.62 6.55
CA ALA A 105 -3.11 2.30 7.20
C ALA A 105 -3.23 1.02 8.03
N ASP A 106 -4.32 0.85 8.79
CA ASP A 106 -4.57 -0.38 9.55
C ASP A 106 -4.69 -1.61 8.66
N ALA A 107 -5.43 -1.51 7.55
CA ALA A 107 -5.52 -2.60 6.58
C ALA A 107 -4.16 -2.93 5.94
N LEU A 108 -3.34 -1.93 5.63
CA LEU A 108 -1.99 -2.13 5.10
C LEU A 108 -1.05 -2.78 6.14
N ARG A 109 -1.16 -2.41 7.42
CA ARG A 109 -0.39 -3.06 8.50
C ARG A 109 -0.68 -4.55 8.58
N GLU A 110 -1.93 -4.96 8.43
CA GLU A 110 -2.31 -6.38 8.39
C GLU A 110 -1.64 -7.11 7.21
N VAL A 111 -1.65 -6.52 6.01
CA VAL A 111 -0.97 -7.07 4.83
C VAL A 111 0.54 -7.19 5.08
N VAL A 112 1.18 -6.13 5.57
CA VAL A 112 2.62 -6.10 5.86
C VAL A 112 3.00 -7.13 6.94
N ALA A 113 2.16 -7.33 7.96
CA ALA A 113 2.40 -8.32 9.01
C ALA A 113 2.45 -9.75 8.45
N VAL A 114 1.57 -10.08 7.49
CA VAL A 114 1.59 -11.39 6.80
C VAL A 114 2.83 -11.54 5.92
N LEU A 115 3.28 -10.45 5.29
CA LEU A 115 4.47 -10.43 4.44
C LEU A 115 5.80 -10.30 5.22
N ALA A 116 5.76 -10.01 6.52
CA ALA A 116 6.93 -9.71 7.34
C ALA A 116 8.07 -10.74 7.20
N PRO A 117 7.82 -12.08 7.19
CA PRO A 117 8.88 -13.06 7.00
C PRO A 117 9.64 -12.91 5.66
N SER A 118 8.94 -12.50 4.60
CA SER A 118 9.52 -12.25 3.28
C SER A 118 10.18 -10.87 3.20
N LEU A 119 9.62 -9.86 3.87
CA LEU A 119 10.16 -8.49 3.90
C LEU A 119 11.48 -8.38 4.66
N LEU A 120 11.72 -9.25 5.67
CA LEU A 120 12.99 -9.32 6.38
C LEU A 120 14.13 -9.89 5.54
N GLN A 121 13.82 -10.58 4.44
CA GLN A 121 14.81 -11.14 3.51
C GLN A 121 15.23 -10.13 2.44
N VAL A 122 14.48 -9.03 2.30
CA VAL A 122 14.82 -7.90 1.41
C VAL A 122 15.63 -6.90 2.23
N GLY A 123 16.97 -7.04 2.19
CA GLY A 123 17.90 -6.07 2.77
C GLY A 123 17.80 -4.68 2.12
N PRO A 124 18.38 -3.63 2.72
CA PRO A 124 18.52 -2.35 2.02
C PRO A 124 19.26 -2.60 0.70
N HIS A 125 18.65 -2.17 -0.40
CA HIS A 125 19.27 -2.23 -1.72
C HIS A 125 20.47 -1.28 -1.69
N ASP A 126 21.69 -1.82 -1.61
CA ASP A 126 22.88 -1.03 -1.94
C ASP A 126 22.76 -0.67 -3.43
N PRO A 127 22.81 0.61 -3.82
CA PRO A 127 22.65 1.01 -5.21
C PRO A 127 23.90 0.75 -6.09
N GLU A 128 24.80 -0.12 -5.64
CA GLU A 128 26.08 -0.42 -6.29
C GLU A 128 26.28 -1.92 -6.54
N GLU A 129 25.42 -2.58 -7.34
CA GLU A 129 25.79 -3.79 -8.11
C GLU A 129 25.10 -3.82 -9.49
#